data_AF-R9K9J5-F1
#
_entry.id   AF-R9K9J5-F1
#
_cell.length_a   1.000
_cell.length_b   1.000
_cell.length_c   1.000
_cell.angle_alpha   90.00
_cell.angle_beta   90.00
_cell.angle_gamma   90.00
#
_symmetry.space_group_name_H-M   'P 1'
#
loop_
_entity.id
_entity.type
_entity.pdbx_description
1 polymer ?
#
loop_
_entity_poly.entity_id
_entity_poly.type
_entity_poly.pdbx_seq_one_letter_code
_entity_poly.pdbx_strand_id
1 'polypeptide(L)'
;MSLKKALAELGFKGGTRSETERNQWVAAEKERLAEVMLQHDIEWEKKGTHEKYLSVLDFEKQERAKEVAELEQTISGSKEELADILHQQIAAGEETEQIRKEGEAIRQEVSELTTTNHLLKEQMEELTEDKEKLQSENEKLEKQQKKLQQELNKMVQSKEVMERNIHTYDEDVKWQLAEPGALMSAKNYRDKKALPLVEKLKEVVKNLTIKCVQLTEQYKKLTAKVDGQQKQISRLTDKVREQSDTIERLQEKASDLGRLERHLGREQVQSIVEQSKALEQ
;
A
#
# COMPACT_ATOMS: atom_id res chain seq x y z
N MET A 1 -98.99 -6.47 68.52
CA MET A 1 -97.97 -5.39 68.52
C MET A 1 -97.45 -5.23 67.09
N SER A 2 -97.21 -4.01 66.60
CA SER A 2 -96.67 -3.80 65.25
C SER A 2 -95.15 -3.87 65.26
N LEU A 3 -94.55 -4.37 64.17
CA LEU A 3 -93.09 -4.51 64.00
C LEU A 3 -92.35 -3.19 64.29
N LYS A 4 -92.95 -2.06 63.87
CA LYS A 4 -92.39 -0.73 64.10
C LYS A 4 -92.28 -0.37 65.59
N LYS A 5 -93.27 -0.79 66.40
CA LYS A 5 -93.29 -0.56 67.85
C LYS A 5 -92.25 -1.43 68.56
N ALA A 6 -92.10 -2.68 68.14
CA ALA A 6 -91.11 -3.62 68.69
C ALA A 6 -89.67 -3.20 68.37
N LEU A 7 -89.39 -2.70 67.15
CA LEU A 7 -88.07 -2.19 66.78
C LEU A 7 -87.71 -0.89 67.51
N ALA A 8 -88.70 -0.04 67.79
CA ALA A 8 -88.50 1.15 68.61
C ALA A 8 -88.22 0.82 70.09
N GLU A 9 -88.87 -0.23 70.64
CA GLU A 9 -88.59 -0.75 71.99
C GLU A 9 -87.18 -1.36 72.10
N LEU A 10 -86.64 -1.91 71.01
CA LEU A 10 -85.25 -2.40 70.90
C LEU A 10 -84.22 -1.26 70.67
N GLY A 11 -84.66 0.00 70.64
CA GLY A 11 -83.78 1.17 70.55
C GLY A 11 -83.52 1.71 69.14
N PHE A 12 -84.09 1.11 68.09
CA PHE A 12 -83.94 1.60 66.71
C PHE A 12 -84.91 2.76 66.45
N LYS A 13 -84.39 3.96 66.14
CA LYS A 13 -85.17 5.18 65.94
C LYS A 13 -85.03 5.68 64.51
N GLY A 14 -86.12 5.66 63.75
CA GLY A 14 -86.14 6.11 62.36
C GLY A 14 -85.94 7.62 62.31
N GLY A 15 -84.94 8.07 61.55
CA GLY A 15 -84.56 9.48 61.44
C GLY A 15 -85.05 10.13 60.15
N THR A 16 -84.59 9.63 59.01
CA THR A 16 -84.88 10.18 57.68
C THR A 16 -85.80 9.28 56.86
N ARG A 17 -86.38 9.78 55.75
CA ARG A 17 -87.30 9.03 54.88
C ARG A 17 -86.70 7.72 54.35
N SER A 18 -85.38 7.63 54.23
CA SER A 18 -84.62 6.43 53.81
C SER A 18 -84.05 5.63 54.98
N GLU A 19 -83.76 6.22 56.13
CA GLU A 19 -83.33 5.50 57.35
C GLU A 19 -84.51 5.21 58.27
N THR A 20 -85.39 4.34 57.79
CA THR A 20 -86.47 3.80 58.61
C THR A 20 -85.91 2.91 59.72
N GLU A 21 -86.67 2.71 60.79
CA GLU A 21 -86.35 1.78 61.90
C GLU A 21 -85.99 0.39 61.36
N ARG A 22 -86.65 -0.02 60.27
CA ARG A 22 -86.38 -1.28 59.57
C ARG A 22 -85.01 -1.29 58.90
N ASN A 23 -84.56 -0.19 58.29
CA ASN A 23 -83.27 -0.14 57.61
C ASN A 23 -82.10 -0.09 58.58
N GLN A 24 -82.24 0.65 59.70
CA GLN A 24 -81.25 0.62 60.78
C GLN A 24 -81.18 -0.76 61.44
N TRP A 25 -82.32 -1.40 61.69
CA TRP A 25 -82.35 -2.78 62.20
C TRP A 25 -81.73 -3.76 61.21
N VAL A 26 -82.06 -3.69 59.92
CA VAL A 26 -81.43 -4.54 58.89
C VAL A 26 -79.92 -4.31 58.82
N ALA A 27 -79.44 -3.08 58.99
CA ALA A 27 -78.00 -2.80 59.02
C ALA A 27 -77.33 -3.41 60.27
N ALA A 28 -77.90 -3.22 61.45
CA ALA A 28 -77.40 -3.80 62.70
C ALA A 28 -77.48 -5.33 62.71
N GLU A 29 -78.53 -5.90 62.13
CA GLU A 29 -78.70 -7.35 61.98
C GLU A 29 -77.65 -7.92 61.02
N LYS A 30 -77.31 -7.20 59.94
CA LYS A 30 -76.22 -7.59 59.03
C LYS A 30 -74.85 -7.54 59.71
N GLU A 31 -74.58 -6.54 60.55
CA GLU A 31 -73.33 -6.48 61.34
C GLU A 31 -73.26 -7.64 62.34
N ARG A 32 -74.36 -7.92 63.04
CA ARG A 32 -74.45 -9.05 63.98
C ARG A 32 -74.32 -10.41 63.28
N LEU A 33 -74.92 -10.56 62.09
CA LEU A 33 -74.75 -11.75 61.26
C LEU A 33 -73.30 -11.90 60.80
N ALA A 34 -72.62 -10.82 60.41
CA ALA A 34 -71.20 -10.85 60.06
C ALA A 34 -70.35 -11.33 61.24
N GLU A 35 -70.63 -10.87 62.46
CA GLU A 35 -69.96 -11.33 63.69
C GLU A 35 -70.19 -12.83 63.95
N VAL A 36 -71.41 -13.33 63.79
CA VAL A 36 -71.73 -14.76 63.95
C VAL A 36 -71.07 -15.60 62.85
N MET A 37 -71.08 -15.12 61.61
CA MET A 37 -70.43 -15.80 60.49
C MET A 37 -68.91 -15.88 60.68
N LEU A 38 -68.29 -14.83 61.25
CA LEU A 38 -66.87 -14.83 61.60
C LEU A 38 -66.54 -15.90 62.66
N GLN A 39 -67.44 -16.16 63.62
CA GLN A 39 -67.27 -17.28 64.58
C GLN A 39 -67.31 -18.66 63.92
N HIS A 40 -67.81 -18.74 62.69
CA HIS A 40 -67.85 -19.94 61.85
C HIS A 40 -66.83 -19.90 60.71
N ASP A 41 -65.77 -19.09 60.84
CA ASP A 41 -64.70 -18.90 59.83
C ASP A 41 -65.20 -18.40 58.46
N ILE A 42 -66.35 -17.71 58.42
CA ILE A 42 -66.89 -17.10 57.21
C ILE A 42 -66.76 -15.58 57.32
N GLU A 43 -65.84 -15.01 56.54
CA GLU A 43 -65.64 -13.57 56.45
C GLU A 43 -66.66 -12.92 55.51
N TRP A 44 -67.38 -11.91 56.01
CA TRP A 44 -68.28 -11.11 55.20
C TRP A 44 -67.64 -9.76 54.81
N GLU A 45 -67.21 -9.64 53.56
CA GLU A 45 -66.73 -8.37 52.98
C GLU A 45 -67.89 -7.50 52.44
N LYS A 46 -68.03 -6.28 52.98
CA LYS A 46 -69.02 -5.31 52.51
C LYS A 46 -68.47 -4.51 51.32
N LYS A 47 -68.71 -5.00 50.10
CA LYS A 47 -68.21 -4.40 48.84
C LYS A 47 -68.73 -2.99 48.51
N GLY A 48 -69.76 -2.49 49.21
CA GLY A 48 -70.27 -1.12 49.05
C GLY A 48 -70.95 -0.82 47.70
N THR A 49 -71.06 -1.81 46.82
CA THR A 49 -71.68 -1.67 45.50
C THR A 49 -73.16 -2.04 45.55
N HIS A 50 -74.00 -1.28 44.84
CA HIS A 50 -75.39 -1.63 44.60
C HIS A 50 -75.56 -1.94 43.11
N GLU A 51 -75.48 -3.22 42.77
CA GLU A 51 -75.66 -3.70 41.41
C GLU A 51 -77.12 -4.12 41.22
N LYS A 52 -77.66 -3.84 40.02
CA LYS A 52 -79.00 -4.34 39.67
C LYS A 52 -78.95 -5.85 39.55
N TYR A 53 -79.97 -6.53 40.07
CA TYR A 53 -80.16 -7.96 39.83
C TYR A 53 -80.35 -8.20 38.33
N LEU A 54 -79.37 -8.85 37.70
CA LEU A 54 -79.42 -9.31 36.32
C LEU A 54 -79.83 -10.78 36.29
N SER A 55 -80.42 -11.21 35.18
CA SER A 55 -80.56 -12.65 34.91
C SER A 55 -79.16 -13.25 34.74
N VAL A 56 -79.00 -14.55 35.02
CA VAL A 56 -77.71 -15.25 34.83
C VAL A 56 -77.15 -14.99 33.43
N LEU A 57 -78.00 -15.05 32.41
CA LEU A 57 -77.64 -14.78 31.02
C LEU A 57 -77.14 -13.34 30.79
N ASP A 58 -77.78 -12.35 31.40
CA ASP A 58 -77.39 -10.94 31.21
C ASP A 58 -76.13 -10.58 32.00
N PHE A 59 -75.92 -11.19 33.17
CA PHE A 59 -74.65 -11.08 33.91
C PHE A 59 -73.50 -11.71 33.12
N GLU A 60 -73.67 -12.92 32.59
CA GLU A 60 -72.66 -13.58 31.74
C GLU A 60 -72.34 -12.75 30.49
N LYS A 61 -73.33 -12.11 29.86
CA LYS A 61 -73.10 -11.20 28.74
C LYS A 61 -72.29 -9.97 29.15
N GLN A 62 -72.56 -9.40 30.32
CA GLN A 62 -71.82 -8.24 30.82
C GLN A 62 -70.37 -8.61 31.14
N GLU A 63 -70.13 -9.74 31.81
CA GLU A 63 -68.76 -10.18 32.12
C GLU A 63 -67.98 -10.56 30.85
N ARG A 64 -68.61 -11.26 29.89
CA ARG A 64 -67.98 -11.52 28.59
C ARG A 64 -67.69 -10.23 27.82
N ALA A 65 -68.52 -9.21 27.92
CA ALA A 65 -68.26 -7.93 27.27
C ALA A 65 -67.04 -7.21 27.89
N LYS A 66 -66.85 -7.30 29.22
CA LYS A 66 -65.65 -6.78 29.88
C LYS A 66 -64.39 -7.55 29.46
N GLU A 67 -64.45 -8.87 29.46
CA GLU A 67 -63.34 -9.73 29.03
C GLU A 67 -62.94 -9.43 27.57
N VAL A 68 -63.92 -9.32 26.68
CA VAL A 68 -63.66 -8.95 25.28
C VAL A 68 -63.01 -7.57 25.17
N ALA A 69 -63.46 -6.58 25.94
CA ALA A 69 -62.86 -5.24 25.92
C ALA A 69 -61.41 -5.24 26.43
N GLU A 70 -61.11 -5.99 27.49
CA GLU A 70 -59.74 -6.15 28.00
C GLU A 70 -58.83 -6.85 26.98
N LEU A 71 -59.35 -7.90 26.31
CA LEU A 71 -58.63 -8.59 25.24
C LEU A 71 -58.40 -7.67 24.04
N GLU A 72 -59.39 -6.89 23.62
CA GLU A 72 -59.26 -5.91 22.53
C GLU A 72 -58.21 -4.85 22.85
N GLN A 73 -58.18 -4.34 24.10
CA GLN A 73 -57.17 -3.41 24.55
C GLN A 73 -55.77 -4.03 24.52
N THR A 74 -55.63 -5.27 24.99
CA THR A 74 -54.37 -6.02 24.97
C THR A 74 -53.88 -6.25 23.54
N ILE A 75 -54.77 -6.68 22.66
CA ILE A 75 -54.48 -6.89 21.23
C ILE A 75 -54.04 -5.58 20.57
N SER A 76 -54.69 -4.46 20.89
CA SER A 76 -54.30 -3.15 20.36
C SER A 76 -52.89 -2.76 20.80
N GLY A 77 -52.57 -2.93 22.09
CA GLY A 77 -51.22 -2.64 22.61
C GLY A 77 -50.16 -3.53 21.98
N SER A 78 -50.39 -4.84 21.93
CA SER A 78 -49.46 -5.77 21.28
C SER A 78 -49.29 -5.50 19.78
N LYS A 79 -50.31 -4.98 19.11
CA LYS A 79 -50.22 -4.59 17.69
C LYS A 79 -49.33 -3.36 17.49
N GLU A 80 -49.39 -2.38 18.39
CA GLU A 80 -48.50 -1.22 18.37
C GLU A 80 -47.04 -1.64 18.63
N GLU A 81 -46.81 -2.48 19.64
CA GLU A 81 -45.48 -3.03 19.93
C GLU A 81 -44.90 -3.81 18.73
N LEU A 82 -45.72 -4.63 18.07
CA LEU A 82 -45.32 -5.35 16.86
C LEU A 82 -44.97 -4.40 15.71
N ALA A 83 -45.71 -3.30 15.55
CA ALA A 83 -45.42 -2.31 14.52
C ALA A 83 -44.08 -1.58 14.79
N ASP A 84 -43.78 -1.28 16.05
CA ASP A 84 -42.50 -0.68 16.44
C ASP A 84 -41.32 -1.64 16.23
N ILE A 85 -41.50 -2.91 16.60
CA ILE A 85 -40.48 -3.95 16.35
C ILE A 85 -40.24 -4.12 14.84
N LEU A 86 -41.30 -4.12 14.03
CA LEU A 86 -41.18 -4.20 12.56
C LEU A 86 -40.38 -3.03 11.99
N HIS A 87 -40.65 -1.79 12.43
CA HIS A 87 -39.88 -0.62 12.00
C HIS A 87 -38.41 -0.73 12.41
N GLN A 88 -38.13 -1.14 13.65
CA GLN A 88 -36.75 -1.35 14.11
C GLN A 88 -36.04 -2.45 13.30
N GLN A 89 -36.74 -3.53 12.96
CA GLN A 89 -36.18 -4.62 12.16
C GLN A 89 -35.83 -4.16 10.74
N ILE A 90 -36.68 -3.32 10.12
CA ILE A 90 -36.40 -2.73 8.81
C ILE A 90 -35.17 -1.82 8.90
N ALA A 91 -35.13 -0.91 9.87
CA ALA A 91 -34.01 0.02 10.05
C ALA A 91 -32.68 -0.71 10.31
N ALA A 92 -32.68 -1.74 11.16
CA ALA A 92 -31.51 -2.58 11.39
C ALA A 92 -31.09 -3.35 10.12
N GLY A 93 -32.06 -3.82 9.34
CA GLY A 93 -31.81 -4.45 8.03
C GLY A 93 -31.09 -3.50 7.06
N GLU A 94 -31.56 -2.26 6.95
CA GLU A 94 -30.93 -1.22 6.12
C GLU A 94 -29.51 -0.89 6.60
N GLU A 95 -29.30 -0.76 7.91
CA GLU A 95 -27.98 -0.49 8.50
C GLU A 95 -27.00 -1.63 8.23
N THR A 96 -27.42 -2.88 8.41
CA THR A 96 -26.56 -4.05 8.13
C THR A 96 -26.19 -4.16 6.64
N GLU A 97 -27.12 -3.83 5.75
CA GLU A 97 -26.88 -3.81 4.30
C GLU A 97 -25.92 -2.68 3.91
N GLN A 98 -26.02 -1.52 4.56
CA GLN A 98 -25.09 -0.42 4.37
C GLN A 98 -23.66 -0.81 4.82
N ILE A 99 -23.54 -1.39 6.02
CA ILE A 99 -22.25 -1.91 6.54
C ILE A 99 -21.66 -2.96 5.59
N ARG A 100 -22.50 -3.83 5.01
CA ARG A 100 -22.06 -4.83 4.03
C ARG A 100 -21.44 -4.18 2.79
N LYS A 101 -22.10 -3.16 2.22
CA LYS A 101 -21.62 -2.42 1.04
C LYS A 101 -20.33 -1.67 1.33
N GLU A 102 -20.24 -0.99 2.48
CA GLU A 102 -19.02 -0.31 2.89
C GLU A 102 -17.87 -1.31 3.10
N GLY A 103 -18.15 -2.46 3.71
CA GLY A 103 -17.18 -3.53 3.85
C GLY A 103 -16.69 -4.11 2.51
N GLU A 104 -17.54 -4.14 1.49
CA GLU A 104 -17.16 -4.52 0.11
C GLU A 104 -16.25 -3.48 -0.53
N ALA A 105 -16.58 -2.20 -0.42
CA ALA A 105 -15.76 -1.11 -0.93
C ALA A 105 -14.36 -1.11 -0.29
N ILE A 106 -14.29 -1.27 1.04
CA ILE A 106 -13.01 -1.36 1.77
C ILE A 106 -12.20 -2.56 1.30
N ARG A 107 -12.83 -3.73 1.09
CA ARG A 107 -12.11 -4.92 0.59
C ARG A 107 -11.53 -4.68 -0.81
N GLN A 108 -12.27 -3.99 -1.68
CA GLN A 108 -11.78 -3.65 -3.01
C GLN A 108 -10.58 -2.68 -2.92
N GLU A 109 -10.69 -1.63 -2.12
CA GLU A 109 -9.61 -0.66 -1.91
C GLU A 109 -8.35 -1.33 -1.34
N VAL A 110 -8.50 -2.21 -0.34
CA VAL A 110 -7.38 -2.98 0.22
C VAL A 110 -6.72 -3.88 -0.85
N SER A 111 -7.51 -4.50 -1.72
CA SER A 111 -6.99 -5.30 -2.84
C SER A 111 -6.17 -4.43 -3.81
N GLU A 112 -6.70 -3.27 -4.21
CA GLU A 112 -6.01 -2.32 -5.09
C GLU A 112 -4.71 -1.80 -4.43
N LEU A 113 -4.76 -1.42 -3.16
CA LEU A 113 -3.58 -1.01 -2.38
C LEU A 113 -2.55 -2.13 -2.25
N THR A 114 -2.98 -3.38 -2.17
CA THR A 114 -2.06 -4.53 -2.10
C THR A 114 -1.33 -4.71 -3.43
N THR A 115 -2.04 -4.58 -4.56
CA THR A 115 -1.41 -4.67 -5.89
C THR A 115 -0.42 -3.54 -6.15
N THR A 116 -0.76 -2.30 -5.77
CA THR A 116 0.13 -1.15 -5.94
C THR A 116 1.36 -1.24 -5.04
N ASN A 117 1.22 -1.71 -3.80
CA ASN A 117 2.36 -1.98 -2.92
C ASN A 117 3.30 -3.04 -3.48
N HIS A 118 2.77 -4.10 -4.10
CA HIS A 118 3.60 -5.12 -4.73
C HIS A 118 4.43 -4.53 -5.88
N LEU A 119 3.80 -3.74 -6.75
CA LEU A 119 4.49 -3.09 -7.87
C LEU A 119 5.57 -2.10 -7.39
N LEU A 120 5.26 -1.29 -6.37
CA LEU A 120 6.23 -0.36 -5.79
C LEU A 120 7.44 -1.10 -5.19
N LYS A 121 7.22 -2.28 -4.61
CA LYS A 121 8.29 -3.11 -4.06
C LYS A 121 9.19 -3.66 -5.18
N GLU A 122 8.61 -4.16 -6.26
CA GLU A 122 9.36 -4.61 -7.45
C GLU A 122 10.20 -3.48 -8.05
N GLN A 123 9.60 -2.28 -8.20
CA GLN A 123 10.31 -1.10 -8.70
C GLN A 123 11.47 -0.67 -7.78
N MET A 124 11.29 -0.75 -6.46
CA MET A 124 12.37 -0.47 -5.51
C MET A 124 13.53 -1.47 -5.63
N GLU A 125 13.22 -2.74 -5.90
CA GLU A 125 14.22 -3.80 -6.05
C GLU A 125 15.04 -3.59 -7.35
N GLU A 126 14.37 -3.27 -8.46
CA GLU A 126 15.02 -2.92 -9.74
C GLU A 126 15.92 -1.68 -9.62
N LEU A 127 15.43 -0.60 -8.98
CA LEU A 127 16.22 0.61 -8.75
C LEU A 127 17.43 0.35 -7.85
N THR A 128 17.32 -0.58 -6.90
CA THR A 128 18.44 -0.96 -6.03
C THR A 128 19.50 -1.69 -6.83
N GLU A 129 19.12 -2.62 -7.71
CA GLU A 129 20.05 -3.35 -8.58
C GLU A 129 20.78 -2.39 -9.55
N ASP A 130 20.05 -1.45 -10.16
CA ASP A 130 20.64 -0.47 -11.06
C ASP A 130 21.62 0.47 -10.35
N LYS A 131 21.29 0.87 -9.11
CA LYS A 131 22.20 1.66 -8.27
C LYS A 131 23.51 0.91 -8.02
N GLU A 132 23.46 -0.39 -7.73
CA GLU A 132 24.66 -1.21 -7.50
C GLU A 132 25.51 -1.34 -8.77
N LYS A 133 24.87 -1.55 -9.94
CA LYS A 133 25.57 -1.58 -11.24
C LYS A 133 26.29 -0.26 -11.52
N LEU A 134 25.62 0.87 -11.37
CA LEU A 134 26.19 2.20 -11.57
C LEU A 134 27.34 2.48 -10.60
N GLN A 135 27.22 2.05 -9.35
CA GLN A 135 28.29 2.20 -8.36
C GLN A 135 29.53 1.39 -8.77
N SER A 136 29.36 0.14 -9.23
CA SER A 136 30.47 -0.68 -9.73
C SER A 136 31.15 -0.08 -10.96
N GLU A 137 30.37 0.52 -11.87
CA GLU A 137 30.89 1.20 -13.05
C GLU A 137 31.68 2.46 -12.68
N ASN A 138 31.16 3.28 -11.77
CA ASN A 138 31.87 4.45 -11.26
C ASN A 138 33.22 4.08 -10.63
N GLU A 139 33.28 3.03 -9.81
CA GLU A 139 34.56 2.57 -9.23
C GLU A 139 35.58 2.16 -10.31
N LYS A 140 35.12 1.56 -11.42
CA LYS A 140 36.00 1.19 -12.54
C LYS A 140 36.51 2.45 -13.27
N LEU A 141 35.64 3.43 -13.49
CA LEU A 141 35.99 4.70 -14.13
C LEU A 141 36.99 5.50 -13.28
N GLU A 142 36.79 5.57 -11.96
CA GLU A 142 37.74 6.22 -11.05
C GLU A 142 39.13 5.57 -11.10
N LYS A 143 39.18 4.23 -11.12
CA LYS A 143 40.45 3.49 -11.26
C LYS A 143 41.15 3.81 -12.59
N GLN A 144 40.39 3.89 -13.68
CA GLN A 144 40.93 4.26 -15.00
C GLN A 144 41.43 5.71 -15.02
N GLN A 145 40.65 6.65 -14.47
CA GLN A 145 41.02 8.06 -14.38
C GLN A 145 42.33 8.23 -13.59
N LYS A 146 42.46 7.55 -12.45
CA LYS A 146 43.69 7.58 -11.64
C LYS A 146 44.90 7.03 -12.39
N LYS A 147 44.71 5.97 -13.19
CA LYS A 147 45.78 5.40 -14.01
C LYS A 147 46.22 6.36 -15.11
N LEU A 148 45.28 6.98 -15.82
CA LEU A 148 45.58 7.98 -16.84
C LEU A 148 46.29 9.20 -16.25
N GLN A 149 45.88 9.66 -15.07
CA GLN A 149 46.55 10.75 -14.37
C GLN A 149 48.02 10.42 -14.05
N GLN A 150 48.30 9.18 -13.63
CA GLN A 150 49.67 8.72 -13.38
C GLN A 150 50.51 8.67 -14.67
N GLU A 151 49.92 8.19 -15.78
CA GLU A 151 50.60 8.16 -17.08
C GLU A 151 50.89 9.56 -17.61
N LEU A 152 49.95 10.50 -17.45
CA LEU A 152 50.12 11.91 -17.81
C LEU A 152 51.28 12.53 -17.03
N ASN A 153 51.33 12.34 -15.71
CA ASN A 153 52.41 12.89 -14.88
C ASN A 153 53.78 12.36 -15.32
N LYS A 154 53.90 11.07 -15.68
CA LYS A 154 55.14 10.51 -16.24
C LYS A 154 55.54 11.14 -17.56
N MET A 155 54.57 11.40 -18.43
CA MET A 155 54.80 12.06 -19.72
C MET A 155 55.28 13.50 -19.54
N VAL A 156 54.68 14.25 -18.61
CA VAL A 156 55.13 15.62 -18.27
C VAL A 156 56.59 15.59 -17.79
N GLN A 157 56.93 14.70 -16.85
CA GLN A 157 58.31 14.56 -16.38
C GLN A 157 59.28 14.21 -17.53
N SER A 158 58.90 13.28 -18.40
CA SER A 158 59.71 12.91 -19.57
C SER A 158 59.89 14.08 -20.54
N LYS A 159 58.85 14.90 -20.74
CA LYS A 159 58.91 16.10 -21.58
C LYS A 159 59.90 17.10 -21.00
N GLU A 160 59.82 17.41 -19.71
CA GLU A 160 60.74 18.35 -19.07
C GLU A 160 62.19 17.89 -19.15
N VAL A 161 62.46 16.60 -18.98
CA VAL A 161 63.82 16.04 -19.14
C VAL A 161 64.31 16.24 -20.58
N MET A 162 63.44 16.02 -21.57
CA MET A 162 63.79 16.23 -22.97
C MET A 162 64.08 17.70 -23.27
N GLU A 163 63.25 18.62 -22.77
CA GLU A 163 63.47 20.06 -22.90
C GLU A 163 64.81 20.49 -22.29
N ARG A 164 65.14 20.06 -21.06
CA ARG A 164 66.45 20.34 -20.44
C ARG A 164 67.63 19.82 -21.28
N ASN A 165 67.49 18.62 -21.84
CA ASN A 165 68.53 18.04 -22.69
C ASN A 165 68.74 18.85 -23.98
N ILE A 166 67.67 19.33 -24.62
CA ILE A 166 67.75 20.18 -25.82
C ILE A 166 68.56 21.45 -25.53
N HIS A 167 68.24 22.18 -24.45
CA HIS A 167 68.99 23.38 -24.06
C HIS A 167 70.48 23.07 -23.81
N THR A 168 70.77 21.93 -23.18
CA THR A 168 72.16 21.49 -22.94
C THR A 168 72.91 21.22 -24.25
N TYR A 169 72.24 20.70 -25.28
CA TYR A 169 72.87 20.46 -26.58
C TYR A 169 73.11 21.76 -27.36
N ASP A 170 72.24 22.76 -27.21
CA ASP A 170 72.37 24.06 -27.89
C ASP A 170 73.43 24.97 -27.22
N GLU A 171 73.51 24.98 -25.89
CA GLU A 171 74.32 25.94 -25.12
C GLU A 171 75.72 25.43 -24.73
N ASP A 172 75.90 24.11 -24.54
CA ASP A 172 77.15 23.58 -23.99
C ASP A 172 78.28 23.57 -25.03
N VAL A 173 79.38 24.24 -24.70
CA VAL A 173 80.61 24.36 -25.50
C VAL A 173 81.14 23.00 -25.96
N LYS A 174 80.88 21.91 -25.21
CA LYS A 174 81.31 20.55 -25.61
C LYS A 174 80.61 20.01 -26.87
N TRP A 175 79.46 20.58 -27.23
CA TRP A 175 78.69 20.25 -28.45
C TRP A 175 78.88 21.29 -29.56
N GLN A 176 79.63 22.36 -29.30
CA GLN A 176 79.96 23.39 -30.26
C GLN A 176 81.34 23.14 -30.92
N LEU A 177 81.48 23.54 -32.18
CA LEU A 177 82.73 23.41 -32.91
C LEU A 177 83.65 24.60 -32.52
N ALA A 178 84.62 24.36 -31.65
CA ALA A 178 85.54 25.40 -31.20
C ALA A 178 86.34 26.01 -32.36
N GLU A 179 86.61 27.31 -32.34
CA GLU A 179 87.36 27.99 -33.41
C GLU A 179 88.81 27.46 -33.54
N PRO A 180 89.39 27.45 -34.77
CA PRO A 180 90.78 27.08 -34.96
C PRO A 180 91.73 28.09 -34.31
N GLY A 181 92.64 27.62 -33.45
CA GLY A 181 93.71 28.47 -32.92
C GLY A 181 94.69 28.93 -34.02
N ALA A 182 95.25 30.13 -33.88
CA ALA A 182 96.00 30.86 -34.92
C ALA A 182 97.17 30.11 -35.60
N LEU A 183 97.68 29.02 -35.01
CA LEU A 183 98.78 28.21 -35.54
C LEU A 183 98.39 26.74 -35.80
N MET A 184 97.10 26.40 -35.71
CA MET A 184 96.66 25.01 -35.89
C MET A 184 96.46 24.68 -37.37
N SER A 185 97.14 23.65 -37.85
CA SER A 185 96.92 23.16 -39.21
C SER A 185 95.51 22.59 -39.39
N ALA A 186 94.95 22.69 -40.59
CA ALA A 186 93.62 22.17 -40.90
C ALA A 186 93.50 20.66 -40.60
N LYS A 187 94.58 19.89 -40.82
CA LYS A 187 94.65 18.46 -40.47
C LYS A 187 94.55 18.25 -38.96
N ASN A 188 95.30 19.02 -38.18
CA ASN A 188 95.27 18.92 -36.73
C ASN A 188 93.92 19.39 -36.13
N TYR A 189 93.28 20.40 -36.76
CA TYR A 189 91.90 20.81 -36.41
C TYR A 189 90.89 19.70 -36.67
N ARG A 190 90.92 19.11 -37.86
CA ARG A 190 90.05 18.00 -38.24
C ARG A 190 90.20 16.84 -37.24
N ASP A 191 91.41 16.40 -37.00
CA ASP A 191 91.67 15.19 -36.22
C ASP A 191 91.40 15.39 -34.72
N LYS A 192 91.66 16.58 -34.16
CA LYS A 192 91.55 16.83 -32.71
C LYS A 192 90.27 17.52 -32.26
N LYS A 193 89.54 18.21 -33.15
CA LYS A 193 88.34 18.99 -32.79
C LYS A 193 87.09 18.50 -33.52
N ALA A 194 87.14 18.44 -34.85
CA ALA A 194 85.95 18.09 -35.64
C ALA A 194 85.61 16.59 -35.59
N LEU A 195 86.60 15.71 -35.82
CA LEU A 195 86.39 14.26 -35.86
C LEU A 195 85.84 13.69 -34.53
N PRO A 196 86.36 14.07 -33.34
CA PRO A 196 85.82 13.58 -32.08
C PRO A 196 84.38 14.03 -31.82
N LEU A 197 84.00 15.24 -32.25
CA LEU A 197 82.62 15.72 -32.13
C LEU A 197 81.69 14.94 -33.08
N VAL A 198 82.14 14.69 -34.31
CA VAL A 198 81.40 13.87 -35.29
C VAL A 198 81.22 12.44 -34.77
N GLU A 199 82.22 11.84 -34.14
CA GLU A 199 82.10 10.51 -33.53
C GLU A 199 81.10 10.48 -32.36
N LYS A 200 81.11 11.50 -31.49
CA LYS A 200 80.11 11.64 -30.41
C LYS A 200 78.69 11.82 -30.97
N LEU A 201 78.51 12.69 -31.95
CA LEU A 201 77.22 12.91 -32.61
C LEU A 201 76.73 11.64 -33.30
N LYS A 202 77.61 10.90 -33.98
CA LYS A 202 77.28 9.60 -34.59
C LYS A 202 76.72 8.62 -33.55
N GLU A 203 77.31 8.55 -32.37
CA GLU A 203 76.83 7.65 -31.31
C GLU A 203 75.49 8.11 -30.71
N VAL A 204 75.29 9.42 -30.55
CA VAL A 204 73.99 9.98 -30.15
C VAL A 204 72.90 9.68 -31.18
N VAL A 205 73.19 9.88 -32.47
CA VAL A 205 72.25 9.60 -33.57
C VAL A 205 71.89 8.11 -33.63
N LYS A 206 72.85 7.20 -33.44
CA LYS A 206 72.56 5.76 -33.35
C LYS A 206 71.62 5.45 -32.19
N ASN A 207 71.91 5.97 -30.99
CA ASN A 207 71.09 5.73 -29.80
C ASN A 207 69.67 6.30 -29.96
N LEU A 208 69.53 7.48 -30.57
CA LEU A 208 68.25 8.06 -30.96
C LEU A 208 67.50 7.18 -31.96
N THR A 209 68.20 6.69 -32.98
CA THR A 209 67.62 5.79 -34.00
C THR A 209 67.09 4.51 -33.34
N ILE A 210 67.85 3.89 -32.44
CA ILE A 210 67.41 2.70 -31.68
C ILE A 210 66.14 3.03 -30.86
N LYS A 211 66.13 4.15 -30.14
CA LYS A 211 64.94 4.58 -29.37
C LYS A 211 63.73 4.86 -30.26
N CYS A 212 63.91 5.50 -31.42
CA CYS A 212 62.83 5.76 -32.37
C CYS A 212 62.24 4.46 -32.92
N VAL A 213 63.08 3.47 -33.24
CA VAL A 213 62.62 2.14 -33.67
C VAL A 213 61.83 1.44 -32.54
N GLN A 214 62.32 1.50 -31.30
CA GLN A 214 61.60 0.93 -30.14
C GLN A 214 60.26 1.62 -29.91
N LEU A 215 60.20 2.95 -29.98
CA LEU A 215 58.96 3.72 -29.87
C LEU A 215 57.98 3.38 -31.00
N THR A 216 58.47 3.22 -32.22
CA THR A 216 57.66 2.82 -33.38
C THR A 216 57.05 1.43 -33.16
N GLU A 217 57.80 0.49 -32.60
CA GLU A 217 57.29 -0.85 -32.27
C GLU A 217 56.22 -0.80 -31.16
N GLN A 218 56.41 0.02 -30.13
CA GLN A 218 55.39 0.23 -29.09
C GLN A 218 54.13 0.89 -29.65
N TYR A 219 54.29 1.89 -30.54
CA TYR A 219 53.17 2.54 -31.22
C TYR A 219 52.35 1.52 -32.02
N LYS A 220 52.99 0.67 -32.84
CA LYS A 220 52.32 -0.41 -33.58
C LYS A 220 51.54 -1.35 -32.66
N LYS A 221 52.12 -1.76 -31.53
CA LYS A 221 51.43 -2.60 -30.54
C LYS A 221 50.19 -1.93 -29.95
N LEU A 222 50.29 -0.63 -29.67
CA LEU A 222 49.17 0.15 -29.14
C LEU A 222 48.07 0.31 -30.20
N THR A 223 48.42 0.63 -31.45
CA THR A 223 47.48 0.71 -32.58
C THR A 223 46.72 -0.61 -32.76
N ALA A 224 47.41 -1.75 -32.74
CA ALA A 224 46.75 -3.06 -32.85
C ALA A 224 45.76 -3.34 -31.70
N LYS A 225 46.07 -2.89 -30.47
CA LYS A 225 45.14 -2.99 -29.34
C LYS A 225 43.91 -2.10 -29.54
N VAL A 226 44.10 -0.86 -29.98
CA VAL A 226 43.00 0.08 -30.28
C VAL A 226 42.10 -0.49 -31.37
N ASP A 227 42.66 -1.03 -32.45
CA ASP A 227 41.88 -1.68 -33.52
C ASP A 227 41.09 -2.90 -33.00
N GLY A 228 41.69 -3.68 -32.09
CA GLY A 228 41.02 -4.80 -31.44
C GLY A 228 39.84 -4.36 -30.57
N GLN A 229 40.03 -3.30 -29.78
CA GLN A 229 38.98 -2.72 -28.95
C GLN A 229 37.87 -2.10 -29.81
N GLN A 230 38.21 -1.40 -30.89
CA GLN A 230 37.24 -0.83 -31.82
C GLN A 230 36.32 -1.92 -32.40
N LYS A 231 36.88 -3.08 -32.80
CA LYS A 231 36.10 -4.22 -33.28
C LYS A 231 35.18 -4.81 -32.20
N GLN A 232 35.64 -4.87 -30.95
CA GLN A 232 34.79 -5.33 -29.84
C GLN A 232 33.63 -4.38 -29.58
N ILE A 233 33.88 -3.07 -29.59
CA ILE A 233 32.85 -2.04 -29.45
C ILE A 233 31.81 -2.20 -30.56
N SER A 234 32.23 -2.29 -31.83
CA SER A 234 31.29 -2.50 -32.94
C SER A 234 30.40 -3.73 -32.76
N ARG A 235 30.97 -4.86 -32.34
CA ARG A 235 30.19 -6.10 -32.07
C ARG A 235 29.18 -5.91 -30.94
N LEU A 236 29.55 -5.23 -29.87
CA LEU A 236 28.65 -4.96 -28.76
C LEU A 236 27.55 -3.98 -29.18
N THR A 237 27.88 -2.95 -29.94
CA THR A 237 26.90 -2.00 -30.51
C THR A 237 25.90 -2.72 -31.41
N ASP A 238 26.34 -3.61 -32.30
CA ASP A 238 25.46 -4.40 -33.16
C ASP A 238 24.51 -5.28 -32.33
N LYS A 239 25.03 -5.91 -31.28
CA LYS A 239 24.23 -6.76 -30.38
C LYS A 239 23.19 -5.97 -29.60
N VAL A 240 23.56 -4.78 -29.10
CA VAL A 240 22.61 -3.89 -28.42
C VAL A 240 21.48 -3.50 -29.36
N ARG A 241 21.80 -3.16 -30.63
CA ARG A 241 20.78 -2.84 -31.63
C ARG A 241 19.84 -4.02 -31.89
N GLU A 242 20.36 -5.23 -32.08
CA GLU A 242 19.54 -6.43 -32.28
C GLU A 242 18.63 -6.74 -31.08
N GLN A 243 19.14 -6.53 -29.86
CA GLN A 243 18.33 -6.64 -28.65
C GLN A 243 17.24 -5.58 -28.59
N SER A 244 17.53 -4.33 -28.95
CA SER A 244 16.53 -3.25 -29.06
C SER A 244 15.44 -3.60 -30.07
N ASP A 245 15.79 -4.07 -31.27
CA ASP A 245 14.82 -4.49 -32.29
C ASP A 245 13.91 -5.63 -31.76
N THR A 246 14.46 -6.54 -30.96
CA THR A 246 13.71 -7.64 -30.36
C THR A 246 12.74 -7.14 -29.28
N ILE A 247 13.19 -6.18 -28.45
CA ILE A 247 12.35 -5.55 -27.44
C ILE A 247 11.17 -4.82 -28.10
N GLU A 248 11.41 -4.05 -29.16
CA GLU A 248 10.34 -3.36 -29.91
C GLU A 248 9.29 -4.35 -30.44
N ARG A 249 9.72 -5.45 -31.06
CA ARG A 249 8.80 -6.51 -31.53
C ARG A 249 8.01 -7.16 -30.38
N LEU A 250 8.63 -7.36 -29.22
CA LEU A 250 7.95 -7.92 -28.05
C LEU A 250 6.94 -6.93 -27.46
N GLN A 251 7.27 -5.64 -27.44
CA GLN A 251 6.35 -4.58 -27.01
C GLN A 251 5.15 -4.45 -27.94
N GLU A 252 5.35 -4.60 -29.25
CA GLU A 252 4.27 -4.65 -30.23
C GLU A 252 3.33 -5.84 -29.95
N LYS A 253 3.89 -7.05 -29.80
CA LYS A 253 3.11 -8.25 -29.44
C LYS A 253 2.37 -8.12 -28.12
N ALA A 254 3.01 -7.53 -27.10
CA ALA A 254 2.38 -7.28 -25.81
C ALA A 254 1.22 -6.28 -25.93
N SER A 255 1.38 -5.24 -26.76
CA SER A 255 0.33 -4.27 -27.06
C SER A 255 -0.86 -4.92 -27.78
N ASP A 256 -0.59 -5.81 -28.73
CA ASP A 256 -1.61 -6.58 -29.45
C ASP A 256 -2.35 -7.54 -28.53
N LEU A 257 -1.64 -8.23 -27.65
CA LEU A 257 -2.25 -9.07 -26.62
C LEU A 257 -3.18 -8.25 -25.71
N GLY A 258 -2.72 -7.08 -25.26
CA GLY A 258 -3.55 -6.17 -24.47
C GLY A 258 -4.78 -5.64 -25.22
N ARG A 259 -4.73 -5.53 -26.56
CA ARG A 259 -5.91 -5.25 -27.39
C ARG A 259 -6.89 -6.42 -27.38
N LEU A 260 -6.40 -7.65 -27.52
CA LEU A 260 -7.23 -8.85 -27.45
C LEU A 260 -7.91 -9.01 -26.09
N GLU A 261 -7.17 -8.81 -24.99
CA GLU A 261 -7.71 -8.87 -23.63
C GLU A 261 -8.83 -7.84 -23.41
N ARG A 262 -8.71 -6.63 -23.97
CA ARG A 262 -9.77 -5.61 -23.91
C ARG A 262 -11.03 -5.99 -24.68
N HIS A 263 -10.91 -6.75 -25.78
CA HIS A 263 -12.05 -7.13 -26.61
C HIS A 263 -12.73 -8.42 -26.16
N LEU A 264 -11.94 -9.42 -25.73
CA LEU A 264 -12.41 -10.78 -25.44
C LEU A 264 -12.52 -11.06 -23.93
N GLY A 265 -11.93 -10.22 -23.07
CA GLY A 265 -11.79 -10.47 -21.65
C GLY A 265 -10.52 -11.27 -21.33
N ARG A 266 -9.84 -10.87 -20.25
CA ARG A 266 -8.52 -11.41 -19.85
C ARG A 266 -8.53 -12.92 -19.62
N GLU A 267 -9.52 -13.43 -18.89
CA GLU A 267 -9.63 -14.87 -18.58
C GLU A 267 -9.81 -15.73 -19.83
N GLN A 268 -10.58 -15.21 -20.80
CA GLN A 268 -10.89 -15.94 -22.03
C GLN A 268 -9.67 -16.02 -22.95
N VAL A 269 -8.90 -14.93 -23.06
CA VAL A 269 -7.61 -14.92 -23.79
C VAL A 269 -6.61 -15.87 -23.14
N GLN A 270 -6.50 -15.85 -21.80
CA GLN A 270 -5.59 -16.73 -21.07
C GLN A 270 -5.94 -18.21 -21.27
N SER A 271 -7.23 -18.57 -21.21
CA SER A 271 -7.69 -19.93 -21.45
C SER A 271 -7.37 -20.42 -22.87
N ILE A 272 -7.54 -19.57 -23.89
CA ILE A 272 -7.18 -19.87 -25.28
C ILE A 272 -5.68 -20.11 -25.41
N VAL A 273 -4.85 -19.25 -24.81
CA VAL A 273 -3.38 -19.38 -24.85
C VAL A 273 -2.92 -20.66 -24.16
N GLU A 274 -3.48 -21.01 -23.01
CA GLU A 274 -3.12 -22.23 -22.28
C GLU A 274 -3.52 -23.51 -23.04
N GLN A 275 -4.72 -23.53 -23.64
CA GLN A 275 -5.13 -24.62 -24.52
C GLN A 275 -4.21 -24.74 -25.74
N SER A 276 -3.81 -23.63 -26.35
CA SER A 276 -2.88 -23.64 -27.48
C SER A 276 -1.49 -24.15 -27.08
N LYS A 277 -0.95 -23.71 -25.93
CA LYS A 277 0.35 -24.20 -25.43
C LYS A 277 0.34 -25.69 -25.14
N ALA A 278 -0.77 -26.23 -24.63
CA ALA A 278 -0.92 -27.66 -24.38
C ALA A 278 -0.99 -28.51 -25.67
N LEU A 279 -1.36 -27.91 -26.80
CA LEU A 279 -1.36 -28.54 -28.13
C LEU A 279 0.00 -28.46 -28.85
N GLU A 280 0.88 -27.54 -28.43
CA GLU A 280 2.23 -27.35 -28.98
C GLU A 280 3.31 -28.18 -28.27
N GLN A 281 2.98 -28.84 -27.15
CA GLN A 281 3.81 -29.84 -26.47
C GLN A 281 3.60 -31.25 -27.01
#